data_AF-A0AAD8E6N4-F1
#
_entry.id   AF-A0AAD8E6N4-F1
#
_cell.length_a   1.000
_cell.length_b   1.000
_cell.length_c   1.000
_cell.angle_alpha   90.00
_cell.angle_beta   90.00
_cell.angle_gamma   90.00
#
_symmetry.space_group_name_H-M   'P 1'
#
loop_
_entity.id
_entity.type
_entity.pdbx_description
1 polymer ?
#
loop_
_entity_poly.entity_id
_entity_poly.type
_entity_poly.pdbx_seq_one_letter_code
_entity_poly.pdbx_strand_id
1 'polypeptide(L)'
;MADRNEKLLSELLKKPGNNECADCGRRNPEWASYNIGIFVCTRCAGVHRGMGAHISKVKHLKLDRWEDSQLERMKEVGNTAARLRYEERVPPCYRRPVEDDPQVLIEQWIRAKYQREEFCHPELQTYLSGYMEGFLMKRGKEDSKYHPRKFILSEADDTLKYHVKEKKDPKAVLRVSELNVAFAPEKTGNSNSLQLTFLKDGTTRHIYVYHDDAMVIVNWYMAIRCAKLHRLMVAYPTANESELVAHLSRDFTKEGWLYKTGPRSSDAYKKRWFTLDNRKLMYHDDPLDAHPKGEIFLGNMFDGYSVRVGVAPGTKDQGFSFTLRTPERSYNLSAASDDERDEWIQVIDKVIERPLTPQDSIIAARLVRKRASSSTISIFSAR
;
A
#
# COMPACT_ATOMS: atom_id res chain seq x y z
N MET A 1 0.98 29.60 -36.93
CA MET A 1 1.47 29.62 -35.53
C MET A 1 1.09 28.36 -34.78
N ALA A 2 -0.18 27.92 -34.76
CA ALA A 2 -0.60 26.67 -34.11
C ALA A 2 0.23 25.44 -34.52
N ASP A 3 0.39 25.19 -35.83
CA ASP A 3 1.19 24.06 -36.34
C ASP A 3 2.69 24.12 -35.94
N ARG A 4 3.27 25.32 -35.80
CA ARG A 4 4.66 25.49 -35.31
C ARG A 4 4.77 25.11 -33.84
N ASN A 5 3.82 25.57 -33.02
CA ASN A 5 3.85 25.38 -31.57
C ASN A 5 3.56 23.91 -31.21
N GLU A 6 2.67 23.25 -31.97
CA GLU A 6 2.44 21.80 -31.87
C GLU A 6 3.69 20.98 -32.21
N LYS A 7 4.42 21.35 -33.28
CA LYS A 7 5.70 20.73 -33.63
C LYS A 7 6.74 20.87 -32.52
N LEU A 8 6.90 22.07 -31.95
CA LEU A 8 7.83 22.32 -30.86
C LEU A 8 7.48 21.50 -29.60
N LEU A 9 6.21 21.44 -29.20
CA LEU A 9 5.78 20.62 -28.06
C LEU A 9 6.07 19.13 -28.30
N SER A 10 5.84 18.65 -29.53
CA SER A 10 6.16 17.27 -29.93
C SER A 10 7.66 16.98 -29.84
N GLU A 11 8.52 17.94 -30.22
CA GLU A 11 9.97 17.83 -30.03
C GLU A 11 10.37 17.84 -28.55
N LEU A 12 9.74 18.68 -27.74
CA LEU A 12 10.02 18.72 -26.30
C LEU A 12 9.64 17.43 -25.59
N LEU A 13 8.55 16.76 -25.98
CA LEU A 13 8.15 15.46 -25.44
C LEU A 13 9.15 14.34 -25.77
N LYS A 14 9.97 14.49 -26.82
CA LYS A 14 11.03 13.53 -27.17
C LYS A 14 12.29 13.70 -26.33
N LYS A 15 12.43 14.80 -25.58
CA LYS A 15 13.55 14.98 -24.66
C LYS A 15 13.48 13.97 -23.51
N PRO A 16 14.62 13.49 -22.99
CA PRO A 16 14.64 12.55 -21.86
C PRO A 16 13.81 13.03 -20.67
N GLY A 17 12.95 12.14 -20.15
CA GLY A 17 12.09 12.39 -18.99
C GLY A 17 10.78 13.12 -19.30
N ASN A 18 10.64 13.78 -20.45
CA ASN A 18 9.41 14.50 -20.81
C ASN A 18 8.32 13.57 -21.38
N ASN A 19 8.68 12.35 -21.76
CA ASN A 19 7.75 11.32 -22.23
C ASN A 19 7.01 10.59 -21.10
N GLU A 20 7.31 10.94 -19.84
CA GLU A 20 6.66 10.42 -18.64
C GLU A 20 6.16 11.59 -17.80
N CYS A 21 5.06 11.39 -17.07
CA CYS A 21 4.53 12.36 -16.13
C CYS A 21 5.58 12.65 -15.05
N ALA A 22 5.87 13.94 -14.82
CA ALA A 22 6.83 14.41 -13.82
C ALA A 22 6.49 13.94 -12.39
N ASP A 23 5.25 13.55 -12.11
CA ASP A 23 4.77 13.30 -10.75
C ASP A 23 4.52 11.82 -10.46
N CYS A 24 3.87 11.08 -11.37
CA CYS A 24 3.51 9.67 -11.16
C CYS A 24 4.15 8.70 -12.16
N GLY A 25 4.99 9.19 -13.09
CA GLY A 25 5.66 8.35 -14.08
C GLY A 25 4.78 7.81 -15.21
N ARG A 26 3.46 8.07 -15.21
CA ARG A 26 2.56 7.69 -16.31
C ARG A 26 3.11 8.15 -17.66
N ARG A 27 3.22 7.24 -18.60
CA ARG A 27 3.74 7.52 -19.96
C ARG A 27 2.81 8.45 -20.74
N ASN A 28 3.38 9.12 -21.74
CA ASN A 28 2.67 9.98 -22.69
C ASN A 28 1.83 11.07 -22.01
N PRO A 29 2.46 12.02 -21.28
CA PRO A 29 1.74 13.11 -20.66
C PRO A 29 1.02 13.97 -21.72
N GLU A 30 -0.20 14.40 -21.39
CA GLU A 30 -1.09 15.15 -22.28
C GLU A 30 -1.24 16.62 -21.86
N TRP A 31 -0.70 16.96 -20.69
CA TRP A 31 -0.77 18.28 -20.06
C TRP A 31 0.63 18.77 -19.71
N ALA A 32 0.74 20.07 -19.50
CA ALA A 32 1.94 20.67 -18.92
C ALA A 32 1.57 21.79 -17.95
N SER A 33 2.35 21.92 -16.88
CA SER A 33 2.36 23.13 -16.05
C SER A 33 3.38 24.10 -16.66
N TYR A 34 2.89 25.14 -17.35
CA TYR A 34 3.74 25.99 -18.17
C TYR A 34 4.52 27.03 -17.37
N ASN A 35 4.09 27.36 -16.16
CA ASN A 35 4.84 28.25 -15.27
C ASN A 35 5.92 27.49 -14.49
N ILE A 36 5.66 26.25 -14.09
CA ILE A 36 6.67 25.39 -13.46
C ILE A 36 7.66 24.92 -14.54
N GLY A 37 7.16 24.47 -15.69
CA GLY A 37 7.95 23.98 -16.81
C GLY A 37 7.98 22.45 -16.94
N ILE A 38 6.90 21.75 -16.53
CA ILE A 38 6.85 20.27 -16.47
C ILE A 38 5.69 19.68 -17.28
N PHE A 39 5.86 18.46 -17.77
CA PHE A 39 4.86 17.65 -18.44
C PHE A 39 4.24 16.64 -17.47
N VAL A 40 2.91 16.60 -17.46
CA VAL A 40 2.13 15.82 -16.48
C VAL A 40 0.95 15.12 -17.17
N CYS A 41 0.49 14.02 -16.59
CA CYS A 41 -0.71 13.34 -17.07
C CYS A 41 -2.00 14.06 -16.63
N THR A 42 -3.14 13.67 -17.20
CA THR A 42 -4.46 14.24 -16.88
C THR A 42 -4.80 14.18 -15.40
N ARG A 43 -4.48 13.07 -14.71
CA ARG A 43 -4.71 12.91 -13.26
C ARG A 43 -3.89 13.91 -12.44
N CYS A 44 -2.60 14.05 -12.72
CA CYS A 44 -1.72 14.99 -12.00
C CYS A 44 -2.04 16.45 -12.33
N ALA A 45 -2.41 16.74 -13.59
CA ALA A 45 -2.89 18.07 -13.98
C ALA A 45 -4.10 18.52 -13.15
N GLY A 46 -5.00 17.60 -12.77
CA GLY A 46 -6.10 17.87 -11.85
C GLY A 46 -5.63 18.38 -10.48
N VAL A 47 -4.62 17.74 -9.89
CA VAL A 47 -4.01 18.19 -8.62
C VAL A 47 -3.35 19.55 -8.78
N HIS A 48 -2.61 19.76 -9.87
CA HIS A 48 -1.97 21.04 -10.16
C HIS A 48 -2.97 22.20 -10.23
N ARG A 49 -4.16 22.00 -10.80
CA ARG A 49 -5.24 23.01 -10.76
C ARG A 49 -5.69 23.29 -9.33
N GLY A 50 -5.82 22.26 -8.51
CA GLY A 50 -6.22 22.34 -7.11
C GLY A 50 -5.22 23.06 -6.18
N MET A 51 -3.97 23.28 -6.61
CA MET A 51 -3.02 24.12 -5.87
C MET A 51 -3.26 25.62 -6.09
N GLY A 52 -3.99 26.00 -7.15
CA GLY A 52 -4.27 27.39 -7.49
C GLY A 52 -3.24 28.01 -8.44
N ALA A 53 -3.69 29.01 -9.21
CA ALA A 53 -2.93 29.61 -10.30
C ALA A 53 -1.69 30.40 -9.89
N HIS A 54 -1.54 30.73 -8.60
CA HIS A 54 -0.34 31.35 -8.04
C HIS A 54 0.80 30.35 -7.87
N ILE A 55 0.51 29.04 -7.83
CA ILE A 55 1.50 27.95 -7.73
C ILE A 55 1.68 27.28 -9.10
N SER A 56 0.59 26.80 -9.70
CA SER A 56 0.67 26.03 -10.94
C SER A 56 -0.43 26.42 -11.93
N LYS A 57 -0.04 26.59 -13.19
CA LYS A 57 -0.92 26.91 -14.31
C LYS A 57 -0.74 25.85 -15.39
N VAL A 58 -1.80 25.07 -15.65
CA VAL A 58 -1.75 23.94 -16.59
C VAL A 58 -2.46 24.23 -17.90
N LYS A 59 -1.96 23.64 -18.98
CA LYS A 59 -2.57 23.63 -20.33
C LYS A 59 -2.49 22.23 -20.93
N HIS A 60 -3.49 21.86 -21.72
CA HIS A 60 -3.47 20.67 -22.55
C HIS A 60 -2.50 20.91 -23.72
N LEU A 61 -1.65 19.93 -24.03
CA LEU A 61 -0.60 20.08 -25.04
C LEU A 61 -1.16 20.32 -26.44
N LYS A 62 -2.30 19.68 -26.77
CA LYS A 62 -2.96 19.79 -28.08
C LYS A 62 -4.19 20.72 -28.16
N LEU A 63 -4.92 20.91 -27.05
CA LEU A 63 -6.24 21.56 -27.09
C LEU A 63 -6.19 23.04 -26.72
N ASP A 64 -5.14 23.48 -26.03
CA ASP A 64 -4.98 24.87 -25.61
C ASP A 64 -4.03 25.64 -26.53
N ARG A 65 -4.22 26.95 -26.59
CA ARG A 65 -3.30 27.85 -27.30
C ARG A 65 -2.04 28.11 -26.46
N TRP A 66 -0.88 28.04 -27.10
CA TRP A 66 0.43 28.25 -26.49
C TRP A 66 1.09 29.52 -27.02
N GLU A 67 1.66 30.29 -26.09
CA GLU A 67 2.49 31.46 -26.40
C GLU A 67 3.97 31.06 -26.45
N ASP A 68 4.76 31.79 -27.24
CA ASP A 68 6.19 31.51 -27.42
C ASP A 68 6.96 31.56 -26.08
N SER A 69 6.61 32.50 -25.19
CA SER A 69 7.21 32.60 -23.83
C SER A 69 6.96 31.35 -22.98
N GLN A 70 5.79 30.73 -23.13
CA GLN A 70 5.42 29.50 -22.42
C GLN A 70 6.23 28.32 -22.96
N LEU A 71 6.44 28.25 -24.28
CA LEU A 71 7.25 27.21 -24.91
C LEU A 71 8.74 27.34 -24.55
N GLU A 72 9.28 28.55 -24.47
CA GLU A 72 10.65 28.76 -24.02
C GLU A 72 10.84 28.30 -22.57
N ARG A 73 9.87 28.58 -21.67
CA ARG A 73 9.90 28.05 -20.30
C ARG A 73 9.88 26.52 -20.26
N MET A 74 9.05 25.87 -21.09
CA MET A 74 9.02 24.41 -21.19
C MET A 74 10.33 23.83 -21.74
N LYS A 75 11.01 24.57 -22.62
CA LYS A 75 12.29 24.18 -23.20
C LYS A 75 13.46 24.33 -22.23
N GLU A 76 13.42 25.38 -21.40
CA GLU A 76 14.41 25.72 -20.36
C GLU A 76 14.40 24.70 -19.22
N VAL A 77 13.21 24.36 -18.71
CA VAL A 77 13.06 23.51 -17.53
C VAL A 77 12.92 22.03 -17.93
N GLY A 78 11.75 21.62 -18.39
CA GLY A 78 11.43 20.21 -18.61
C GLY A 78 11.48 19.37 -17.33
N ASN A 79 11.10 18.10 -17.44
CA ASN A 79 10.94 17.22 -16.29
C ASN A 79 12.27 16.90 -15.60
N THR A 80 13.36 16.77 -16.36
CA THR A 80 14.68 16.46 -15.81
C THR A 80 15.21 17.58 -14.92
N ALA A 81 15.17 18.85 -15.38
CA ALA A 81 15.63 19.97 -14.55
C ALA A 81 14.70 20.23 -13.36
N ALA A 82 13.38 20.08 -13.56
CA ALA A 82 12.43 20.17 -12.46
C ALA A 82 12.67 19.11 -11.38
N ARG A 83 12.99 17.86 -11.76
CA ARG A 83 13.38 16.81 -10.82
C ARG A 83 14.63 17.20 -10.03
N LEU A 84 15.66 17.72 -10.69
CA LEU A 84 16.90 18.17 -10.00
C LEU A 84 16.63 19.26 -8.95
N ARG A 85 15.64 20.13 -9.19
CA ARG A 85 15.25 21.20 -8.26
C ARG A 85 14.30 20.71 -7.16
N TYR A 86 13.14 20.19 -7.55
CA TYR A 86 12.03 19.91 -6.63
C TYR A 86 12.11 18.54 -5.98
N GLU A 87 13.07 17.69 -6.38
CA GLU A 87 13.29 16.37 -5.80
C GLU A 87 14.72 16.21 -5.27
N GLU A 88 15.41 17.33 -5.01
CA GLU A 88 16.83 17.40 -4.62
C GLU A 88 17.12 16.58 -3.36
N ARG A 89 16.29 16.71 -2.32
CA ARG A 89 16.47 16.03 -1.02
C ARG A 89 15.23 15.22 -0.63
N VAL A 90 14.79 14.35 -1.54
CA VAL A 90 13.76 13.36 -1.24
C VAL A 90 14.37 12.25 -0.39
N PRO A 91 13.87 12.00 0.84
CA PRO A 91 14.41 10.95 1.69
C PRO A 91 14.25 9.57 1.06
N PRO A 92 15.19 8.63 1.28
CA PRO A 92 15.08 7.26 0.77
C PRO A 92 13.82 6.53 1.25
N CYS A 93 13.33 6.85 2.45
CA CYS A 93 12.09 6.30 2.99
C CYS A 93 10.83 6.85 2.31
N TYR A 94 10.89 8.00 1.63
CA TYR A 94 9.71 8.64 1.04
C TYR A 94 9.19 7.82 -0.14
N ARG A 95 7.92 7.42 -0.10
CA ARG A 95 7.31 6.67 -1.21
C ARG A 95 6.95 7.63 -2.34
N ARG A 96 7.69 7.55 -3.44
CA ARG A 96 7.35 8.19 -4.71
C ARG A 96 6.13 7.47 -5.31
N PRO A 97 5.07 8.20 -5.68
CA PRO A 97 3.87 7.56 -6.22
C PRO A 97 4.06 7.08 -7.65
N VAL A 98 3.33 6.03 -8.02
CA VAL A 98 3.14 5.54 -9.40
C VAL A 98 1.70 5.76 -9.88
N GLU A 99 1.40 5.42 -11.14
CA GLU A 99 0.10 5.70 -11.79
C GLU A 99 -1.12 5.18 -11.01
N ASP A 100 -1.03 4.00 -10.41
CA ASP A 100 -2.13 3.32 -9.73
C ASP A 100 -2.18 3.59 -8.22
N ASP A 101 -1.31 4.46 -7.71
CA ASP A 101 -1.27 4.75 -6.28
C ASP A 101 -2.50 5.55 -5.81
N PRO A 102 -2.84 5.45 -4.52
CA PRO A 102 -3.92 6.20 -3.91
C PRO A 102 -3.85 7.70 -4.20
N GLN A 103 -5.02 8.32 -4.47
CA GLN A 103 -5.10 9.74 -4.81
C GLN A 103 -4.46 10.65 -3.76
N VAL A 104 -4.59 10.32 -2.47
CA VAL A 104 -3.98 11.08 -1.38
C VAL A 104 -2.45 11.10 -1.45
N LEU A 105 -1.82 10.00 -1.86
CA LEU A 105 -0.36 9.91 -1.98
C LEU A 105 0.15 10.75 -3.17
N ILE A 106 -0.53 10.66 -4.32
CA ILE A 106 -0.20 11.48 -5.50
C ILE A 106 -0.40 12.97 -5.21
N GLU A 107 -1.52 13.33 -4.59
CA GLU A 107 -1.79 14.72 -4.24
C GLU A 107 -0.72 15.28 -3.31
N GLN A 108 -0.40 14.56 -2.23
CA GLN A 108 0.57 15.06 -1.26
C GLN A 108 1.99 15.07 -1.77
N TRP A 109 2.35 14.19 -2.71
CA TRP A 109 3.63 14.25 -3.43
C TRP A 109 3.75 15.51 -4.29
N ILE A 110 2.70 15.84 -5.06
CA ILE A 110 2.69 17.05 -5.90
C ILE A 110 2.75 18.31 -5.03
N ARG A 111 1.96 18.35 -3.94
CA ARG A 111 1.99 19.47 -2.99
C ARG A 111 3.32 19.56 -2.24
N ALA A 112 3.94 18.43 -1.89
CA ALA A 112 5.29 18.38 -1.31
C ALA A 112 6.31 19.06 -2.21
N LYS A 113 6.30 18.74 -3.50
CA LYS A 113 7.24 19.27 -4.49
C LYS A 113 7.05 20.76 -4.75
N TYR A 114 5.83 21.19 -5.04
CA TYR A 114 5.62 22.51 -5.67
C TYR A 114 4.86 23.52 -4.80
N GLN A 115 4.13 23.07 -3.79
CA GLN A 115 3.40 23.99 -2.89
C GLN A 115 4.17 24.23 -1.60
N ARG A 116 4.72 23.17 -1.00
CA ARG A 116 5.50 23.23 0.24
C ARG A 116 7.00 23.30 -0.02
N GLU A 117 7.44 22.86 -1.20
CA GLU A 117 8.85 22.72 -1.56
C GLU A 117 9.66 21.99 -0.48
N GLU A 118 9.08 20.95 0.15
CA GLU A 118 9.67 20.29 1.33
C GLU A 118 10.99 19.58 1.02
N PHE A 119 11.24 19.25 -0.25
CA PHE A 119 12.50 18.67 -0.71
C PHE A 119 13.58 19.72 -1.05
N CYS A 120 13.19 21.00 -1.10
CA CYS A 120 14.08 22.16 -1.16
C CYS A 120 14.39 22.73 0.24
N HIS A 121 13.55 22.39 1.22
CA HIS A 121 13.54 22.93 2.58
C HIS A 121 13.46 21.79 3.61
N PRO A 122 14.59 21.14 3.94
CA PRO A 122 14.62 19.95 4.80
C PRO A 122 13.97 20.13 6.17
N GLU A 123 13.95 21.35 6.71
CA GLU A 123 13.27 21.71 7.95
C GLU A 123 11.75 21.46 7.92
N LEU A 124 11.14 21.38 6.74
CA LEU A 124 9.73 21.08 6.55
C LEU A 124 9.43 19.57 6.59
N GLN A 125 10.45 18.71 6.52
CA GLN A 125 10.32 17.24 6.48
C GLN A 125 10.13 16.66 7.89
N THR A 126 9.08 17.13 8.58
CA THR A 126 8.79 16.81 9.98
C THR A 126 8.65 15.31 10.28
N TYR A 127 8.33 14.49 9.28
CA TYR A 127 8.23 13.03 9.39
C TYR A 127 9.60 12.33 9.56
N LEU A 128 10.73 13.06 9.47
CA LEU A 128 12.08 12.53 9.68
C LEU A 128 12.58 12.64 11.13
N SER A 129 11.82 13.27 12.03
CA SER A 129 12.27 13.56 13.41
C SER A 129 12.53 12.32 14.27
N GLY A 130 12.09 11.13 13.85
CA GLY A 130 12.07 9.92 14.67
C GLY A 130 11.00 9.92 15.78
N TYR A 131 10.24 11.01 15.92
CA TYR A 131 9.16 11.17 16.90
C TYR A 131 7.98 11.95 16.31
N MET A 132 6.79 11.36 16.34
CA MET A 132 5.58 12.02 15.88
C MET A 132 4.44 11.74 16.84
N GLU A 133 3.71 12.77 17.25
CA GLU A 133 2.48 12.62 18.02
C GLU A 133 1.35 13.46 17.45
N GLY A 134 0.12 13.01 17.70
CA GLY A 134 -1.05 13.70 17.19
C GLY A 134 -2.29 12.83 17.30
N PHE A 135 -3.44 13.43 17.02
CA PHE A 135 -4.70 12.71 17.00
C PHE A 135 -4.96 12.10 15.63
N LEU A 136 -5.42 10.85 15.63
CA LEU A 136 -6.01 10.21 14.46
C LEU A 136 -7.39 9.70 14.83
N MET A 137 -8.31 9.77 13.86
CA MET A 137 -9.62 9.16 13.98
C MET A 137 -9.45 7.66 13.78
N LYS A 138 -9.59 6.89 14.86
CA LYS A 138 -9.39 5.43 14.86
C LYS A 138 -10.71 4.70 14.93
N ARG A 139 -10.93 3.74 14.03
CA ARG A 139 -12.08 2.85 14.07
C ARG A 139 -12.06 1.97 15.33
N GLY A 140 -13.17 1.93 16.05
CA GLY A 140 -13.41 1.05 17.19
C GLY A 140 -13.60 -0.39 16.74
N LYS A 141 -13.16 -1.33 17.58
CA LYS A 141 -13.22 -2.76 17.26
C LYS A 141 -14.66 -3.28 17.25
N GLU A 142 -15.44 -2.89 18.25
CA GLU A 142 -16.77 -3.47 18.52
C GLU A 142 -17.91 -2.59 17.96
N ASP A 143 -17.78 -1.27 18.07
CA ASP A 143 -18.83 -0.32 17.67
C ASP A 143 -18.71 0.15 16.23
N SER A 144 -17.61 -0.18 15.54
CA SER A 144 -17.34 0.24 14.17
C SER A 144 -17.39 1.77 13.95
N LYS A 145 -17.30 2.58 15.02
CA LYS A 145 -17.29 4.05 14.93
C LYS A 145 -15.87 4.57 15.01
N TYR A 146 -15.61 5.72 14.40
CA TYR A 146 -14.32 6.39 14.50
C TYR A 146 -14.28 7.29 15.73
N HIS A 147 -13.18 7.22 16.46
CA HIS A 147 -12.97 8.03 17.66
C HIS A 147 -11.57 8.64 17.65
N PRO A 148 -11.40 9.87 18.15
CA PRO A 148 -10.08 10.49 18.25
C PRO A 148 -9.22 9.72 19.26
N ARG A 149 -8.00 9.37 18.85
CA ARG A 149 -7.00 8.73 19.71
C ARG A 149 -5.66 9.43 19.49
N LYS A 150 -4.95 9.73 20.57
CA LYS A 150 -3.59 10.27 20.48
C LYS A 150 -2.65 9.12 20.15
N PHE A 151 -2.02 9.18 18.98
CA PHE A 151 -0.94 8.30 18.57
C PHE A 151 0.41 8.94 18.88
N ILE A 152 1.39 8.10 19.19
CA ILE A 152 2.78 8.51 19.44
C ILE A 152 3.69 7.47 18.78
N LEU A 153 4.43 7.89 17.75
CA LEU A 153 5.54 7.17 17.15
C LEU A 153 6.83 7.56 17.86
N SER A 154 7.62 6.57 18.27
CA SER A 154 8.98 6.73 18.79
C SER A 154 9.87 5.71 18.11
N GLU A 155 10.79 6.20 17.27
CA GLU A 155 11.79 5.37 16.60
C GLU A 155 12.77 4.75 17.60
N ALA A 156 13.21 5.54 18.58
CA ALA A 156 14.14 5.10 19.63
C ALA A 156 13.58 3.91 20.43
N ASP A 157 12.27 3.90 20.67
CA ASP A 157 11.58 2.82 21.39
C ASP A 157 11.14 1.67 20.46
N ASP A 158 11.22 1.82 19.13
CA ASP A 158 10.58 0.94 18.14
C ASP A 158 9.06 0.78 18.37
N THR A 159 8.37 1.89 18.67
CA THR A 159 6.94 1.84 19.03
C THR A 159 6.05 2.83 18.31
N LEU A 160 4.85 2.37 17.98
CA LEU A 160 3.67 3.19 17.69
C LEU A 160 2.62 2.90 18.76
N LYS A 161 2.42 3.85 19.67
CA LYS A 161 1.52 3.74 20.82
C LYS A 161 0.25 4.51 20.53
N TYR A 162 -0.90 4.10 21.09
CA TYR A 162 -2.07 4.98 21.11
C TYR A 162 -2.80 4.96 22.44
N HIS A 163 -3.37 6.11 22.78
CA HIS A 163 -4.04 6.37 24.05
C HIS A 163 -5.54 6.60 23.82
N VAL A 164 -6.37 6.03 24.69
CA VAL A 164 -7.81 6.37 24.76
C VAL A 164 -8.01 7.67 25.54
N LYS A 165 -7.18 7.90 26.57
CA LYS A 165 -7.10 9.12 27.36
C LYS A 165 -5.61 9.43 27.55
N GLU A 166 -5.18 10.68 27.33
CA GLU A 166 -3.76 11.04 27.27
C GLU A 166 -2.97 10.74 28.55
N LYS A 167 -3.57 10.96 29.73
CA LYS A 167 -2.92 10.78 31.03
C LYS A 167 -2.96 9.34 31.57
N LYS A 168 -3.14 8.35 30.69
CA LYS A 168 -3.21 6.94 31.06
C LYS A 168 -2.19 6.14 30.26
N ASP A 169 -1.91 4.93 30.70
CA ASP A 169 -1.11 4.00 29.93
C ASP A 169 -1.66 3.80 28.51
N PRO A 170 -0.78 3.54 27.53
CA PRO A 170 -1.18 3.26 26.17
C PRO A 170 -2.16 2.09 26.12
N LYS A 171 -3.24 2.25 25.34
CA LYS A 171 -4.21 1.18 25.13
C LYS A 171 -3.61 0.03 24.33
N ALA A 172 -2.67 0.34 23.45
CA ALA A 172 -1.79 -0.64 22.82
C ALA A 172 -0.45 0.01 22.46
N VAL A 173 0.58 -0.84 22.43
CA VAL A 173 1.93 -0.53 21.95
C VAL A 173 2.21 -1.47 20.79
N LEU A 174 2.41 -0.92 19.60
CA LEU A 174 2.71 -1.68 18.39
C LEU A 174 4.20 -1.54 18.11
N ARG A 175 4.86 -2.63 17.74
CA ARG A 175 6.27 -2.60 17.32
C ARG A 175 6.38 -2.12 15.88
N VAL A 176 7.09 -1.02 15.63
CA VAL A 176 7.15 -0.38 14.30
C VAL A 176 7.83 -1.29 13.26
N SER A 177 8.90 -1.96 13.67
CA SER A 177 9.63 -2.93 12.84
C SER A 177 8.76 -4.11 12.36
N GLU A 178 7.72 -4.50 13.12
CA GLU A 178 6.82 -5.62 12.80
C GLU A 178 5.46 -5.17 12.22
N LEU A 179 5.22 -3.86 12.13
CA LEU A 179 3.98 -3.25 11.63
C LEU A 179 4.04 -3.06 10.11
N ASN A 180 3.00 -3.45 9.39
CA ASN A 180 2.73 -2.95 8.03
C ASN A 180 1.74 -1.78 8.07
N VAL A 181 1.92 -0.81 7.18
CA VAL A 181 1.00 0.32 6.97
C VAL A 181 0.70 0.45 5.48
N ALA A 182 -0.57 0.44 5.12
CA ALA A 182 -1.04 0.62 3.74
C ALA A 182 -2.13 1.69 3.71
N PHE A 183 -2.25 2.42 2.60
CA PHE A 183 -3.42 3.28 2.38
C PHE A 183 -4.66 2.40 2.19
N ALA A 184 -5.81 2.84 2.72
CA ALA A 184 -7.06 2.07 2.66
C ALA A 184 -8.30 2.91 2.29
N PRO A 185 -8.24 3.86 1.33
CA PRO A 185 -9.35 4.75 1.05
C PRO A 185 -10.60 4.03 0.54
N GLU A 186 -10.45 3.10 -0.39
CA GLU A 186 -11.57 2.35 -0.96
C GLU A 186 -12.29 1.49 0.10
N LYS A 187 -11.51 0.83 0.95
CA LYS A 187 -12.02 -0.07 1.99
C LYS A 187 -12.75 0.67 3.12
N THR A 188 -12.24 1.84 3.49
CA THR A 188 -12.77 2.61 4.63
C THR A 188 -13.80 3.66 4.22
N GLY A 189 -13.92 3.96 2.92
CA GLY A 189 -14.69 5.09 2.40
C GLY A 189 -14.11 6.47 2.77
N ASN A 190 -12.89 6.54 3.32
CA ASN A 190 -12.24 7.79 3.73
C ASN A 190 -10.96 8.00 2.92
N SER A 191 -10.90 9.07 2.11
CA SER A 191 -9.77 9.35 1.21
C SER A 191 -8.40 9.40 1.89
N ASN A 192 -8.38 9.81 3.16
CA ASN A 192 -7.17 10.06 3.94
C ASN A 192 -6.98 8.99 5.02
N SER A 193 -7.04 7.71 4.65
CA SER A 193 -7.04 6.59 5.59
C SER A 193 -5.89 5.61 5.40
N LEU A 194 -5.49 5.00 6.52
CA LEU A 194 -4.47 3.97 6.59
C LEU A 194 -5.03 2.72 7.30
N GLN A 195 -4.58 1.56 6.85
CA GLN A 195 -4.68 0.29 7.54
C GLN A 195 -3.32 -0.06 8.15
N LEU A 196 -3.31 -0.19 9.48
CA LEU A 196 -2.19 -0.68 10.27
C LEU A 196 -2.39 -2.17 10.55
N THR A 197 -1.40 -3.00 10.19
CA THR A 197 -1.47 -4.46 10.30
C THR A 197 -0.26 -5.00 11.04
N PHE A 198 -0.48 -5.71 12.15
CA PHE A 198 0.59 -6.24 12.99
C PHE A 198 0.18 -7.59 13.60
N LEU A 199 1.16 -8.38 14.04
CA LEU A 199 0.89 -9.63 14.74
C LEU A 199 0.60 -9.35 16.22
N LYS A 200 -0.48 -9.93 16.73
CA LYS A 200 -0.81 -9.91 18.16
C LYS A 200 -1.25 -11.30 18.60
N ASP A 201 -0.58 -11.82 19.62
CA ASP A 201 -0.86 -13.15 20.20
C ASP A 201 -0.91 -14.26 19.11
N GLY A 202 0.00 -14.16 18.14
CA GLY A 202 0.11 -15.10 17.00
C GLY A 202 -0.97 -14.99 15.93
N THR A 203 -1.83 -13.97 15.98
CA THR A 203 -2.85 -13.69 14.95
C THR A 203 -2.69 -12.29 14.38
N THR A 204 -3.08 -12.08 13.11
CA THR A 204 -3.01 -10.74 12.52
C THR A 204 -4.09 -9.82 13.13
N ARG A 205 -3.70 -8.59 13.44
CA ARG A 205 -4.58 -7.52 13.91
C ARG A 205 -4.59 -6.36 12.94
N HIS A 206 -5.78 -5.87 12.61
CA HIS A 206 -5.99 -4.66 11.83
C HIS A 206 -6.48 -3.49 12.69
N ILE A 207 -5.96 -2.31 12.40
CA ILE A 207 -6.44 -1.02 12.90
C ILE A 207 -6.62 -0.09 11.69
N TYR A 208 -7.77 0.56 11.60
CA TYR A 208 -8.07 1.55 10.57
C TYR A 208 -8.09 2.93 11.20
N VAL A 209 -7.35 3.86 10.58
CA VAL A 209 -7.24 5.25 11.01
C VAL A 209 -7.42 6.17 9.82
N TYR A 210 -7.91 7.38 10.07
CA TYR A 210 -7.88 8.47 9.10
C TYR A 210 -7.58 9.80 9.79
N HIS A 211 -7.31 10.81 8.98
CA HIS A 211 -7.27 12.21 9.40
C HIS A 211 -7.94 13.09 8.34
N ASP A 212 -8.64 14.15 8.72
CA ASP A 212 -9.34 15.02 7.74
C ASP A 212 -8.33 15.75 6.84
N ASP A 213 -7.18 16.12 7.40
CA ASP A 213 -6.03 16.64 6.64
C ASP A 213 -5.20 15.51 6.00
N ALA A 214 -5.11 15.56 4.66
CA ALA A 214 -4.33 14.64 3.83
C ALA A 214 -2.81 14.71 4.10
N MET A 215 -2.27 15.89 4.40
CA MET A 215 -0.85 16.04 4.72
C MET A 215 -0.51 15.31 6.01
N VAL A 216 -1.37 15.43 7.03
CA VAL A 216 -1.15 14.77 8.32
C VAL A 216 -1.13 13.25 8.17
N ILE A 217 -2.08 12.66 7.44
CA ILE A 217 -2.10 11.19 7.27
C ILE A 217 -0.89 10.69 6.47
N VAL A 218 -0.46 11.43 5.44
CA VAL A 218 0.73 11.07 4.66
C VAL A 218 2.01 11.22 5.49
N ASN A 219 2.10 12.25 6.35
CA ASN A 219 3.23 12.39 7.27
C ASN A 219 3.31 11.22 8.26
N TRP A 220 2.18 10.72 8.78
CA TRP A 220 2.17 9.50 9.60
C TRP A 220 2.67 8.27 8.82
N TYR A 221 2.22 8.11 7.57
CA TYR A 221 2.69 7.04 6.69
C TYR A 221 4.21 7.11 6.46
N MET A 222 4.73 8.31 6.15
CA MET A 222 6.17 8.52 5.91
C MET A 222 6.98 8.34 7.19
N ALA A 223 6.52 8.86 8.33
CA ALA A 223 7.23 8.74 9.61
C ALA A 223 7.39 7.27 10.03
N ILE A 224 6.34 6.44 9.87
CA ILE A 224 6.43 4.99 10.09
C ILE A 224 7.47 4.37 9.16
N ARG A 225 7.47 4.73 7.87
CA ARG A 225 8.45 4.20 6.90
C ARG A 225 9.89 4.59 7.25
N CYS A 226 10.12 5.84 7.65
CA CYS A 226 11.47 6.31 8.00
C CYS A 226 11.98 5.65 9.27
N ALA A 227 11.14 5.52 10.31
CA ALA A 227 11.49 4.76 11.51
C ALA A 227 11.83 3.29 11.19
N LYS A 228 11.10 2.65 10.26
CA LYS A 228 11.42 1.29 9.78
C LYS A 228 12.76 1.23 9.04
N LEU A 229 13.07 2.23 8.21
CA LEU A 229 14.31 2.26 7.43
C LEU A 229 15.52 2.36 8.35
N HIS A 230 15.52 3.32 9.28
CA HIS A 230 16.60 3.46 10.25
C HIS A 230 16.82 2.18 11.05
N ARG A 231 15.73 1.51 11.45
CA ARG A 231 15.82 0.23 12.17
C ARG A 231 16.45 -0.87 11.32
N LEU A 232 16.11 -0.95 10.05
CA LEU A 232 16.73 -1.89 9.11
C LEU A 232 18.21 -1.57 8.87
N MET A 233 18.57 -0.30 8.70
CA MET A 233 19.98 0.11 8.51
C MET A 233 20.84 -0.25 9.71
N VAL A 234 20.32 -0.11 10.94
CA VAL A 234 21.03 -0.53 12.16
C VAL A 234 21.13 -2.05 12.26
N ALA A 235 20.08 -2.79 11.86
CA ALA A 235 20.09 -4.25 11.88
C ALA A 235 20.97 -4.87 10.78
N TYR A 236 21.13 -4.18 9.65
CA TYR A 236 21.83 -4.63 8.45
C TYR A 236 22.76 -3.53 7.90
N PRO A 237 23.86 -3.19 8.61
CA PRO A 237 24.70 -2.03 8.29
C PRO A 237 25.44 -2.15 6.95
N THR A 238 25.56 -3.37 6.40
CA THR A 238 26.21 -3.62 5.11
C THR A 238 25.21 -3.78 3.95
N ALA A 239 23.91 -3.73 4.22
CA ALA A 239 22.89 -3.87 3.17
C ALA A 239 22.77 -2.58 2.36
N ASN A 240 22.43 -2.73 1.07
CA ASN A 240 22.14 -1.58 0.23
C ASN A 240 20.83 -0.93 0.68
N GLU A 241 20.83 0.39 0.89
CA GLU A 241 19.64 1.14 1.31
C GLU A 241 18.44 0.94 0.37
N SER A 242 18.68 0.84 -0.94
CA SER A 242 17.62 0.60 -1.93
C SER A 242 16.96 -0.76 -1.75
N GLU A 243 17.71 -1.78 -1.32
CA GLU A 243 17.16 -3.10 -0.97
C GLU A 243 16.32 -3.00 0.30
N LEU A 244 16.81 -2.28 1.33
CA LEU A 244 16.08 -2.08 2.58
C LEU A 244 14.75 -1.34 2.37
N VAL A 245 14.70 -0.36 1.46
CA VAL A 245 13.48 0.40 1.13
C VAL A 245 12.35 -0.53 0.63
N ALA A 246 12.68 -1.61 -0.06
CA ALA A 246 11.70 -2.62 -0.51
C ALA A 246 11.05 -3.42 0.64
N HIS A 247 11.55 -3.28 1.87
CA HIS A 247 11.04 -3.95 3.07
C HIS A 247 10.26 -3.04 4.04
N LEU A 248 10.07 -1.74 3.72
CA LEU A 248 9.44 -0.77 4.64
C LEU A 248 7.94 -1.01 4.83
N SER A 249 7.11 -0.43 3.97
CA SER A 249 5.67 -0.63 3.99
C SER A 249 5.20 -1.09 2.63
N ARG A 250 4.21 -1.98 2.63
CA ARG A 250 3.76 -2.67 1.43
C ARG A 250 2.25 -2.56 1.35
N ASP A 251 1.76 -2.23 0.17
CA ASP A 251 0.35 -2.43 -0.12
C ASP A 251 0.06 -3.93 -0.21
N PHE A 252 -1.20 -4.28 -0.07
CA PHE A 252 -1.62 -5.67 -0.21
C PHE A 252 -1.55 -6.07 -1.68
N THR A 253 -0.96 -7.23 -1.97
CA THR A 253 -0.73 -7.71 -3.34
C THR A 253 -2.03 -7.81 -4.13
N LYS A 254 -3.09 -8.29 -3.47
CA LYS A 254 -4.44 -8.35 -4.01
C LYS A 254 -5.45 -8.45 -2.88
N GLU A 255 -6.59 -7.81 -3.06
CA GLU A 255 -7.74 -7.94 -2.17
C GLU A 255 -9.02 -8.12 -2.99
N GLY A 256 -10.04 -8.72 -2.40
CA GLY A 256 -11.31 -8.91 -3.09
C GLY A 256 -12.20 -9.96 -2.47
N TRP A 257 -13.45 -10.01 -2.93
CA TRP A 257 -14.40 -11.03 -2.52
C TRP A 257 -14.12 -12.34 -3.24
N LEU A 258 -14.01 -13.43 -2.48
CA LEU A 258 -14.04 -14.79 -3.01
C LEU A 258 -15.04 -15.63 -2.23
N TYR A 259 -15.53 -16.69 -2.86
CA TYR A 259 -16.25 -17.75 -2.18
C TYR A 259 -15.29 -18.85 -1.77
N LYS A 260 -15.48 -19.44 -0.59
CA LYS A 260 -14.68 -20.57 -0.09
C LYS A 260 -15.52 -21.65 0.57
N THR A 261 -15.12 -22.91 0.45
CA THR A 261 -15.72 -24.01 1.24
C THR A 261 -15.06 -24.11 2.63
N GLY A 262 -15.63 -24.94 3.50
CA GLY A 262 -14.91 -25.48 4.65
C GLY A 262 -13.98 -26.65 4.26
N PRO A 263 -13.36 -27.33 5.24
CA PRO A 263 -12.43 -28.42 4.96
C PRO A 263 -13.10 -29.70 4.46
N ARG A 264 -14.42 -29.87 4.63
CA ARG A 264 -15.15 -31.05 4.12
C ARG A 264 -15.64 -30.77 2.70
N SER A 265 -15.62 -31.78 1.85
CA SER A 265 -16.09 -31.69 0.46
C SER A 265 -17.59 -31.33 0.34
N SER A 266 -18.37 -31.64 1.37
CA SER A 266 -19.79 -31.31 1.48
C SER A 266 -20.07 -29.88 1.98
N ASP A 267 -19.05 -29.13 2.39
CA ASP A 267 -19.25 -27.81 2.97
C ASP A 267 -19.69 -26.80 1.91
N ALA A 268 -20.76 -26.05 2.21
CA ALA A 268 -21.24 -25.00 1.33
C ALA A 268 -20.23 -23.84 1.20
N TYR A 269 -20.24 -23.18 0.04
CA TYR A 269 -19.45 -21.99 -0.20
C TYR A 269 -19.94 -20.82 0.65
N LYS A 270 -19.00 -20.04 1.17
CA LYS A 270 -19.25 -18.80 1.91
C LYS A 270 -18.42 -17.68 1.30
N LYS A 271 -19.07 -16.53 1.04
CA LYS A 271 -18.42 -15.32 0.57
C LYS A 271 -17.55 -14.72 1.68
N ARG A 272 -16.30 -14.37 1.39
CA ARG A 272 -15.33 -13.79 2.33
C ARG A 272 -14.47 -12.76 1.63
N TRP A 273 -14.05 -11.72 2.36
CA TRP A 273 -13.08 -10.75 1.85
C TRP A 273 -11.68 -11.29 2.06
N PHE A 274 -10.94 -11.52 0.97
CA PHE A 274 -9.58 -12.00 1.00
C PHE A 274 -8.59 -10.85 0.86
N THR A 275 -7.47 -10.95 1.59
CA THR A 275 -6.34 -10.04 1.54
C THR A 275 -5.06 -10.86 1.44
N LEU A 276 -4.28 -10.65 0.38
CA LEU A 276 -2.95 -11.22 0.23
C LEU A 276 -1.89 -10.22 0.72
N ASP A 277 -1.44 -10.42 1.96
CA ASP A 277 -0.39 -9.63 2.61
C ASP A 277 0.94 -10.39 2.55
N ASN A 278 1.75 -10.12 1.51
CA ASN A 278 2.99 -10.83 1.22
C ASN A 278 2.76 -12.36 1.07
N ARG A 279 3.01 -13.15 2.13
CA ARG A 279 2.78 -14.60 2.18
C ARG A 279 1.56 -15.00 3.01
N LYS A 280 0.84 -14.05 3.60
CA LYS A 280 -0.36 -14.33 4.40
C LYS A 280 -1.60 -14.08 3.54
N LEU A 281 -2.28 -15.14 3.15
CA LEU A 281 -3.61 -15.06 2.56
C LEU A 281 -4.64 -15.14 3.69
N MET A 282 -5.23 -13.99 4.01
CA MET A 282 -6.18 -13.80 5.10
C MET A 282 -7.60 -13.69 4.56
N TYR A 283 -8.60 -14.14 5.30
CA TYR A 283 -10.00 -13.95 4.92
C TYR A 283 -10.89 -13.51 6.08
N HIS A 284 -11.87 -12.65 5.76
CA HIS A 284 -12.72 -11.94 6.71
C HIS A 284 -14.21 -12.08 6.36
N ASP A 285 -15.10 -11.87 7.35
CA ASP A 285 -16.53 -11.76 7.05
C ASP A 285 -16.82 -10.36 6.46
N ASP A 286 -16.18 -9.33 7.03
CA ASP A 286 -16.23 -7.94 6.58
C ASP A 286 -14.81 -7.41 6.26
N PRO A 287 -14.61 -6.58 5.21
CA PRO A 287 -13.28 -6.04 4.87
C PRO A 287 -12.60 -5.24 5.99
N LEU A 288 -13.39 -4.65 6.91
CA LEU A 288 -12.91 -3.84 8.04
C LEU A 288 -12.85 -4.63 9.36
N ASP A 289 -13.02 -5.96 9.31
CA ASP A 289 -12.88 -6.83 10.47
C ASP A 289 -11.51 -6.62 11.14
N ALA A 290 -11.51 -6.44 12.47
CA ALA A 290 -10.27 -6.20 13.20
C ALA A 290 -9.34 -7.43 13.24
N HIS A 291 -9.87 -8.63 12.99
CA HIS A 291 -9.10 -9.87 12.92
C HIS A 291 -9.61 -10.75 11.77
N PRO A 292 -8.71 -11.49 11.11
CA PRO A 292 -9.12 -12.47 10.12
C PRO A 292 -9.86 -13.65 10.75
N LYS A 293 -10.86 -14.15 10.01
CA LYS A 293 -11.54 -15.41 10.31
C LYS A 293 -10.60 -16.59 10.14
N GLY A 294 -9.72 -16.54 9.14
CA GLY A 294 -8.60 -17.45 9.02
C GLY A 294 -7.45 -16.86 8.23
N GLU A 295 -6.28 -17.47 8.44
CA GLU A 295 -5.00 -17.04 7.89
C GLU A 295 -4.32 -18.26 7.28
N ILE A 296 -3.81 -18.11 6.08
CA ILE A 296 -3.13 -19.17 5.33
C ILE A 296 -1.73 -18.63 5.01
N PHE A 297 -0.70 -19.31 5.51
CA PHE A 297 0.66 -19.00 5.13
C PHE A 297 0.97 -19.70 3.80
N LEU A 298 1.37 -18.93 2.80
CA LEU A 298 1.81 -19.39 1.48
C LEU A 298 3.32 -19.67 1.51
N GLY A 299 3.66 -20.96 1.65
CA GLY A 299 5.03 -21.46 1.58
C GLY A 299 5.57 -21.46 0.15
N ASN A 300 6.57 -22.29 -0.11
CA ASN A 300 7.11 -22.45 -1.46
C ASN A 300 6.48 -23.65 -2.18
N MET A 301 6.43 -23.59 -3.51
CA MET A 301 5.90 -24.69 -4.34
C MET A 301 6.59 -26.04 -4.10
N PHE A 302 7.90 -26.04 -3.79
CA PHE A 302 8.66 -27.25 -3.47
C PHE A 302 8.24 -27.88 -2.14
N ASP A 303 7.59 -27.11 -1.26
CA ASP A 303 7.06 -27.59 0.02
C ASP A 303 5.61 -28.09 -0.10
N GLY A 304 5.12 -28.40 -1.31
CA GLY A 304 3.77 -28.95 -1.51
C GLY A 304 2.66 -27.91 -1.62
N TYR A 305 3.02 -26.64 -1.84
CA TYR A 305 2.07 -25.58 -2.18
C TYR A 305 1.80 -25.55 -3.69
N SER A 306 0.55 -25.37 -4.10
CA SER A 306 0.20 -25.16 -5.51
C SER A 306 -1.15 -24.50 -5.63
N VAL A 307 -1.36 -23.68 -6.66
CA VAL A 307 -2.70 -23.19 -7.03
C VAL A 307 -3.05 -23.65 -8.44
N ARG A 308 -4.29 -24.09 -8.67
CA ARG A 308 -4.76 -24.61 -9.97
C ARG A 308 -6.22 -24.30 -10.21
N VAL A 309 -6.62 -24.14 -11.48
CA VAL A 309 -8.03 -24.01 -11.88
C VAL A 309 -8.81 -25.28 -11.51
N GLY A 310 -10.07 -25.10 -11.10
CA GLY A 310 -10.98 -26.17 -10.70
C GLY A 310 -11.00 -26.45 -9.20
N VAL A 311 -11.81 -27.44 -8.80
CA VAL A 311 -12.00 -27.85 -7.40
C VAL A 311 -11.37 -29.22 -7.13
N ALA A 312 -11.08 -29.52 -5.86
CA ALA A 312 -10.66 -30.85 -5.45
C ALA A 312 -11.75 -31.92 -5.74
N PRO A 313 -11.37 -33.17 -6.06
CA PRO A 313 -12.33 -34.24 -6.32
C PRO A 313 -13.41 -34.38 -5.24
N GLY A 314 -14.66 -34.56 -5.67
CA GLY A 314 -15.81 -34.70 -4.77
C GLY A 314 -16.34 -33.39 -4.15
N THR A 315 -15.72 -32.25 -4.44
CA THR A 315 -16.26 -30.93 -4.08
C THR A 315 -17.16 -30.42 -5.21
N LYS A 316 -18.29 -29.81 -4.87
CA LYS A 316 -19.15 -29.15 -5.86
C LYS A 316 -18.42 -27.95 -6.47
N ASP A 317 -18.34 -27.88 -7.80
CA ASP A 317 -17.89 -26.69 -8.51
C ASP A 317 -19.08 -25.72 -8.70
N GLN A 318 -18.86 -24.43 -8.39
CA GLN A 318 -19.87 -23.38 -8.59
C GLN A 318 -19.49 -22.38 -9.69
N GLY A 319 -18.46 -22.69 -10.49
CA GLY A 319 -17.95 -21.81 -11.54
C GLY A 319 -16.82 -20.90 -11.07
N PHE A 320 -15.93 -20.54 -12.00
CA PHE A 320 -14.75 -19.70 -11.77
C PHE A 320 -13.90 -20.15 -10.58
N SER A 321 -13.88 -21.47 -10.36
CA SER A 321 -13.24 -22.08 -9.19
C SER A 321 -11.76 -22.34 -9.40
N PHE A 322 -11.02 -22.32 -8.30
CA PHE A 322 -9.63 -22.69 -8.23
C PHE A 322 -9.31 -23.29 -6.86
N THR A 323 -8.29 -24.14 -6.81
CA THR A 323 -7.87 -24.84 -5.60
C THR A 323 -6.48 -24.37 -5.20
N LEU A 324 -6.36 -23.83 -3.98
CA LEU A 324 -5.08 -23.62 -3.31
C LEU A 324 -4.78 -24.84 -2.44
N ARG A 325 -3.76 -25.61 -2.83
CA ARG A 325 -3.25 -26.73 -2.05
C ARG A 325 -2.13 -26.24 -1.13
N THR A 326 -2.20 -26.66 0.12
CA THR A 326 -1.14 -26.56 1.12
C THR A 326 -0.79 -27.97 1.62
N PRO A 327 0.32 -28.17 2.35
CA PRO A 327 0.65 -29.47 2.94
C PRO A 327 -0.43 -30.03 3.85
N GLU A 328 -1.14 -29.16 4.56
CA GLU A 328 -2.14 -29.56 5.55
C GLU A 328 -3.53 -29.80 4.96
N ARG A 329 -3.91 -29.02 3.94
CA ARG A 329 -5.23 -29.12 3.31
C ARG A 329 -5.32 -28.39 1.96
N SER A 330 -6.37 -28.73 1.22
CA SER A 330 -6.80 -27.99 0.03
C SER A 330 -7.91 -26.99 0.37
N TYR A 331 -7.84 -25.80 -0.24
CA TYR A 331 -8.83 -24.74 -0.14
C TYR A 331 -9.50 -24.59 -1.50
N ASN A 332 -10.79 -24.90 -1.58
CA ASN A 332 -11.59 -24.64 -2.78
C ASN A 332 -12.13 -23.21 -2.72
N LEU A 333 -11.76 -22.42 -3.73
CA LEU A 333 -12.06 -21.00 -3.86
C LEU A 333 -12.80 -20.76 -5.18
N SER A 334 -13.59 -19.70 -5.26
CA SER A 334 -14.31 -19.32 -6.48
C SER A 334 -14.46 -17.80 -6.55
N ALA A 335 -14.15 -17.22 -7.72
CA ALA A 335 -14.20 -15.79 -7.98
C ALA A 335 -15.52 -15.36 -8.65
N ALA A 336 -15.70 -14.06 -8.90
CA ALA A 336 -16.91 -13.57 -9.59
C ALA A 336 -16.84 -13.75 -11.12
N SER A 337 -15.64 -13.83 -11.68
CA SER A 337 -15.36 -14.07 -13.10
C SER A 337 -14.11 -14.93 -13.29
N ASP A 338 -13.90 -15.39 -14.52
CA ASP A 338 -12.66 -16.05 -14.94
C ASP A 338 -11.46 -15.11 -14.91
N ASP A 339 -11.61 -13.84 -15.31
CA ASP A 339 -10.56 -12.83 -15.20
C ASP A 339 -10.09 -12.66 -13.73
N GLU A 340 -11.02 -12.48 -12.79
CA GLU A 340 -10.67 -12.35 -11.37
C GLU A 340 -10.01 -13.62 -10.83
N ARG A 341 -10.50 -14.80 -11.22
CA ARG A 341 -9.90 -16.09 -10.87
C ARG A 341 -8.45 -16.13 -11.34
N ASP A 342 -8.20 -15.82 -12.60
CA ASP A 342 -6.88 -15.93 -13.22
C ASP A 342 -5.90 -14.92 -12.62
N GLU A 343 -6.36 -13.71 -12.29
CA GLU A 343 -5.58 -12.75 -11.52
C GLU A 343 -5.21 -13.28 -10.12
N TRP A 344 -6.16 -13.87 -9.38
CA TRP A 344 -5.89 -14.47 -8.08
C TRP A 344 -4.89 -15.63 -8.15
N ILE A 345 -5.03 -16.51 -9.14
CA ILE A 345 -4.07 -17.59 -9.39
C ILE A 345 -2.70 -17.01 -9.68
N GLN A 346 -2.60 -16.05 -10.59
CA GLN A 346 -1.33 -15.45 -11.00
C GLN A 346 -0.58 -14.81 -9.83
N VAL A 347 -1.28 -14.06 -8.96
CA VAL A 347 -0.61 -13.44 -7.80
C VAL A 347 -0.21 -14.46 -6.74
N ILE A 348 -0.98 -15.53 -6.55
CA ILE A 348 -0.64 -16.60 -5.61
C ILE A 348 0.55 -17.41 -6.14
N ASP A 349 0.56 -17.76 -7.43
CA ASP A 349 1.67 -18.46 -8.09
C ASP A 349 2.98 -17.70 -7.93
N LYS A 350 3.00 -16.41 -8.26
CA LYS A 350 4.17 -15.54 -8.05
C LYS A 350 4.70 -15.57 -6.60
N VAL A 351 3.82 -15.71 -5.60
CA VAL A 351 4.23 -15.79 -4.19
C VAL A 351 4.85 -17.14 -3.85
N ILE A 352 4.28 -18.25 -4.33
CA ILE A 352 4.76 -19.61 -4.01
C ILE A 352 6.00 -20.00 -4.84
N GLU A 353 6.23 -19.38 -5.99
CA GLU A 353 7.48 -19.52 -6.77
C GLU A 353 8.68 -18.89 -6.08
N ARG A 354 8.45 -17.79 -5.34
CA ARG A 354 9.53 -17.09 -4.64
C ARG A 354 10.11 -17.96 -3.51
N PRO A 355 11.44 -18.07 -3.37
CA PRO A 355 12.07 -18.73 -2.22
C PRO A 355 11.65 -18.12 -0.88
N LEU A 356 11.63 -18.94 0.18
CA LEU A 356 11.38 -18.46 1.54
C LEU A 356 12.62 -17.71 2.06
N THR A 357 12.40 -16.54 2.65
CA THR A 357 13.44 -15.83 3.40
C THR A 357 13.46 -16.29 4.86
N PRO A 358 14.56 -16.09 5.62
CA PRO A 358 14.57 -16.36 7.06
C PRO A 358 13.44 -15.65 7.82
N GLN A 359 13.10 -14.43 7.40
CA GLN A 359 11.98 -13.67 7.99
C GLN A 359 10.62 -14.33 7.70
N ASP A 360 10.42 -14.90 6.51
CA ASP A 360 9.20 -15.63 6.17
C ASP A 360 9.05 -16.85 7.08
N SER A 361 10.13 -17.59 7.35
CA SER A 361 10.12 -18.75 8.26
C SER A 361 9.78 -18.36 9.70
N ILE A 362 10.30 -17.22 10.19
CA ILE A 362 9.96 -16.68 11.52
C ILE A 362 8.48 -16.33 11.59
N ILE A 363 7.93 -15.67 10.56
CA ILE A 363 6.51 -15.33 10.49
C ILE A 363 5.66 -16.62 10.50
N ALA A 364 6.01 -17.61 9.67
CA ALA A 364 5.31 -18.88 9.59
C ALA A 364 5.26 -19.61 10.94
N ALA A 365 6.36 -19.58 11.71
CA ALA A 365 6.46 -20.20 13.03
C ALA A 365 5.64 -19.47 14.11
N ARG A 366 5.48 -18.15 14.00
CA ARG A 366 4.71 -17.33 14.96
C ARG A 366 3.19 -17.36 14.72
N LEU A 367 2.75 -17.72 13.52
CA LEU A 367 1.32 -17.78 13.19
C LEU A 367 0.64 -18.93 13.92
N VAL A 368 -0.38 -18.60 14.71
CA VAL A 368 -1.24 -19.60 15.35
C VAL A 368 -2.08 -20.27 14.27
N ARG A 369 -1.81 -21.56 14.04
CA ARG A 369 -2.67 -22.40 13.22
C ARG A 369 -3.98 -22.60 13.98
N LYS A 370 -5.03 -21.85 13.61
CA LYS A 370 -6.40 -22.13 14.09
C LYS A 370 -6.76 -23.52 13.58
N ARG A 371 -6.62 -24.52 14.48
CA ARG A 371 -6.77 -25.96 14.21
C ARG A 371 -7.88 -26.23 13.18
N ALA A 372 -7.56 -26.98 12.13
CA ALA A 372 -8.55 -27.89 11.58
C ALA A 372 -8.96 -28.82 12.73
N SER A 373 -10.26 -29.00 12.96
CA SER A 373 -10.78 -29.85 14.03
C SER A 373 -10.12 -31.25 13.96
N SER A 374 -9.06 -31.47 14.73
CA SER A 374 -8.60 -32.81 15.05
C SER A 374 -9.51 -33.30 16.17
N SER A 375 -10.33 -34.28 15.86
CA SER A 375 -10.99 -35.14 16.84
C SER A 375 -9.96 -35.59 17.88
N THR A 376 -10.01 -35.02 19.08
CA THR A 376 -9.40 -35.62 20.26
C THR A 376 -10.10 -36.94 20.50
N ILE A 377 -9.46 -38.05 20.10
CA ILE A 377 -9.81 -39.37 20.61
C ILE A 377 -9.39 -39.34 22.07
N SER A 378 -10.37 -39.20 22.97
CA SER A 378 -10.20 -39.49 24.39
C SER A 378 -10.03 -41.00 24.54
N ILE A 379 -8.79 -41.49 24.46
CA ILE A 379 -8.43 -42.82 24.92
C ILE A 379 -8.06 -42.68 26.39
N PHE A 380 -9.04 -42.51 27.28
CA PHE A 380 -9.00 -42.96 28.67
C PHE A 380 -10.42 -42.83 29.24
N SER A 381 -11.15 -43.95 29.28
CA SER A 381 -12.12 -44.18 30.35
C SER A 381 -11.91 -45.60 30.87
N ALA A 382 -11.81 -45.66 32.18
CA ALA A 382 -11.32 -46.75 33.00
C ALA A 382 -12.14 -48.05 32.92
N ARG A 383 -11.48 -49.16 33.26
CA ARG A 383 -12.12 -50.39 33.72
C ARG A 383 -12.74 -50.21 35.10
#